data_AF-A0A2V8UP49-F1
#
_entry.id   AF-A0A2V8UP49-F1
#
_cell.length_a   1.000
_cell.length_b   1.000
_cell.length_c   1.000
_cell.angle_alpha   90.00
_cell.angle_beta   90.00
_cell.angle_gamma   90.00
#
_symmetry.space_group_name_H-M   'P 1'
#
loop_
_entity.id
_entity.type
_entity.pdbx_description
1 polymer ?
#
loop_
_entity_poly.entity_id
_entity_poly.type
_entity_poly.pdbx_seq_one_letter_code
_entity_poly.pdbx_strand_id
1 'polypeptide(L)'
;MAEFPEGPTILGQITALGRNAIVEHRNDHGSVTRKVLAGSDPLGVTTPNRAFRLLHFSFAPVPLAESKGLNPDSIEIFATTDQALDSTSGEALLSRLHELIPLREITVYVRRDTWFVDIPGYPLAYPFQVEQAPPTREAFLQSSTLVCGGLENPINSAAK
;
A
#
# COMPACT_ATOMS: atom_id res chain seq x y z
N MET A 1 -28.90 2.04 -12.64
CA MET A 1 -27.46 1.76 -12.52
C MET A 1 -26.76 3.11 -12.50
N ALA A 2 -25.99 3.42 -11.47
CA ALA A 2 -25.13 4.60 -11.51
C ALA A 2 -23.90 4.23 -12.34
N GLU A 3 -23.66 4.98 -13.41
CA GLU A 3 -22.40 4.91 -14.15
C GLU A 3 -21.31 5.51 -13.27
N PHE A 4 -20.30 4.71 -12.92
CA PHE A 4 -19.11 5.24 -12.26
C PHE A 4 -18.34 6.04 -13.32
N PRO A 5 -17.83 7.25 -12.99
CA PRO A 5 -17.04 8.01 -13.93
C PRO A 5 -15.83 7.17 -14.38
N GLU A 6 -15.65 7.04 -15.70
CA GLU A 6 -14.50 6.37 -16.30
C GLU A 6 -13.24 7.18 -16.01
N GLY A 7 -12.60 6.91 -14.87
CA GLY A 7 -11.24 7.36 -14.61
C GLY A 7 -10.26 6.70 -15.58
N PRO A 8 -9.06 7.29 -15.79
CA PRO A 8 -8.04 6.67 -16.60
C PRO A 8 -7.73 5.27 -16.06
N THR A 9 -7.87 4.26 -16.92
CA THR A 9 -7.52 2.88 -16.55
C THR A 9 -6.01 2.75 -16.52
N ILE A 10 -5.45 2.44 -15.35
CA ILE A 10 -4.02 2.16 -15.21
C ILE A 10 -3.76 0.78 -15.84
N LEU A 11 -3.10 0.77 -16.99
CA LEU A 11 -2.76 -0.46 -17.73
C LEU A 11 -1.43 -1.07 -17.24
N GLY A 12 -0.55 -0.28 -16.64
CA GLY A 12 0.74 -0.76 -16.15
C GLY A 12 1.32 0.07 -15.02
N GLN A 13 2.01 -0.60 -14.11
CA GLN A 13 2.71 0.00 -12.98
C GLN A 13 4.06 -0.69 -12.79
N ILE A 14 5.09 0.11 -12.55
CA ILE A 14 6.38 -0.39 -12.06
C ILE A 14 6.50 0.05 -10.60
N THR A 15 6.76 -0.91 -9.72
CA THR A 15 7.06 -0.63 -8.31
C THR A 15 8.48 -1.07 -8.02
N ALA A 16 9.27 -0.15 -7.46
CA ALA A 16 10.64 -0.41 -7.03
C ALA A 16 10.79 -0.06 -5.54
N LEU A 17 11.38 -0.98 -4.77
CA LEU A 17 11.71 -0.80 -3.36
C LEU A 17 13.13 -1.34 -3.12
N GLY A 18 14.06 -0.46 -2.75
CA GLY A 18 15.47 -0.80 -2.62
C GLY A 18 16.06 -1.33 -3.94
N ARG A 19 16.53 -2.58 -3.94
CA ARG A 19 17.09 -3.27 -5.13
C ARG A 19 16.10 -4.18 -5.84
N ASN A 20 14.85 -4.18 -5.41
CA ASN A 20 13.78 -5.03 -5.93
C ASN A 20 12.86 -4.21 -6.81
N ALA A 21 12.40 -4.80 -7.92
CA ALA A 21 11.47 -4.15 -8.82
C ALA A 21 10.52 -5.16 -9.46
N ILE A 22 9.26 -4.78 -9.64
CA ILE A 22 8.23 -5.56 -10.34
C ILE A 22 7.46 -4.66 -11.29
N VAL A 23 7.02 -5.25 -12.41
CA VAL A 23 6.00 -4.66 -13.28
C VAL A 23 4.70 -5.45 -13.13
N GLU A 24 3.61 -4.73 -12.96
CA GLU A 24 2.24 -5.23 -13.07
C GLU A 24 1.62 -4.62 -14.34
N HIS A 25 0.97 -5.44 -15.14
CA HIS A 25 0.31 -5.01 -16.38
C HIS A 25 -1.07 -5.67 -16.49
N ARG A 26 -2.10 -4.85 -16.68
CA ARG A 26 -3.48 -5.26 -16.96
C ARG A 26 -3.73 -5.11 -18.45
N ASN A 27 -4.15 -6.20 -19.11
CA ASN A 27 -4.54 -6.15 -20.52
C ASN A 27 -5.99 -5.68 -20.71
N ASP A 28 -6.40 -5.52 -21.96
CA ASP A 28 -7.75 -5.08 -22.34
C ASP A 28 -8.88 -6.05 -21.95
N HIS A 29 -8.52 -7.28 -21.58
CA HIS A 29 -9.44 -8.30 -21.05
C HIS A 29 -9.48 -8.33 -19.51
N GLY A 30 -8.87 -7.34 -18.84
CA GLY A 30 -8.81 -7.27 -17.38
C GLY A 30 -7.83 -8.24 -16.72
N SER A 31 -7.14 -9.10 -17.49
CA SER A 31 -6.16 -10.05 -16.96
C SER A 31 -4.89 -9.32 -16.51
N VAL A 32 -4.42 -9.67 -15.32
CA VAL A 32 -3.23 -9.06 -14.71
C VAL A 32 -2.03 -10.00 -14.85
N THR A 33 -0.95 -9.47 -15.40
CA THR A 33 0.35 -10.12 -15.52
C THR A 33 1.36 -9.43 -14.61
N ARG A 34 2.27 -10.21 -14.01
CA ARG A 34 3.29 -9.72 -13.09
C ARG A 34 4.65 -10.28 -13.48
N LYS A 35 5.67 -9.44 -13.47
CA LYS A 35 7.04 -9.86 -13.75
C LYS A 35 8.01 -9.12 -12.84
N VAL A 36 8.76 -9.88 -12.03
CA VAL A 36 9.88 -9.33 -11.27
C VAL A 36 10.96 -8.91 -12.27
N LEU A 37 11.32 -7.63 -12.24
CA LEU A 37 12.33 -7.02 -13.09
C LEU A 37 13.73 -7.11 -12.46
N ALA A 38 13.81 -7.03 -11.13
CA ALA A 38 15.04 -7.14 -10.37
C ALA A 38 14.79 -7.69 -8.97
N GLY A 39 15.72 -8.50 -8.45
CA GLY A 39 15.68 -9.01 -7.07
C GLY A 39 14.50 -9.95 -6.80
N SER A 40 13.77 -9.70 -5.71
CA SER A 40 12.55 -10.41 -5.31
C SER A 40 11.29 -9.55 -5.55
N ASP A 41 10.09 -10.12 -5.40
CA ASP A 41 8.83 -9.34 -5.45
C ASP A 41 8.82 -8.28 -4.33
N PRO A 42 8.90 -6.97 -4.65
CA PRO A 42 8.89 -5.91 -3.63
C PRO A 42 7.52 -5.70 -2.99
N LEU A 43 6.44 -6.21 -3.59
CA LEU A 43 5.09 -6.08 -3.05
C LEU A 43 4.81 -7.13 -1.98
N GLY A 44 5.60 -8.20 -1.90
CA GLY A 44 5.52 -9.19 -0.84
C GLY A 44 6.38 -8.80 0.35
N VAL A 45 5.75 -8.54 1.51
CA VAL A 45 6.46 -8.27 2.76
C VAL A 45 6.14 -9.35 3.78
N THR A 46 7.16 -10.08 4.21
CA THR A 46 7.04 -11.09 5.27
C THR A 46 7.62 -10.54 6.57
N THR A 47 6.84 -10.64 7.64
CA THR A 47 7.27 -10.45 9.03
C THR A 47 7.34 -11.82 9.71
N PRO A 48 7.94 -11.96 10.91
CA PRO A 48 8.03 -13.25 11.60
C PRO A 48 6.69 -13.99 11.75
N ASN A 49 5.57 -13.24 11.80
CA ASN A 49 4.25 -13.78 12.11
C ASN A 49 3.29 -13.79 10.91
N ARG A 50 3.63 -13.12 9.80
CA ARG A 50 2.66 -12.81 8.75
C ARG A 50 3.26 -12.49 7.38
N ALA A 51 2.51 -12.76 6.33
CA ALA A 51 2.74 -12.23 5.00
C ALA A 51 1.73 -11.13 4.67
N PHE A 52 2.23 -10.05 4.06
CA PHE A 52 1.45 -8.93 3.56
C PHE A 52 1.74 -8.74 2.08
N ARG A 53 0.76 -8.22 1.36
CA ARG A 53 0.91 -7.73 0.00
C ARG A 53 0.66 -6.23 -0.04
N LEU A 54 1.66 -5.45 -0.44
CA LEU A 54 1.50 -4.03 -0.71
C LEU A 54 0.72 -3.84 -2.02
N LEU A 55 -0.21 -2.89 -2.02
CA LEU A 55 -1.13 -2.64 -3.13
C LEU A 55 -0.89 -1.27 -3.74
N HIS A 56 -0.89 -0.23 -2.90
CA HIS A 56 -0.84 1.15 -3.36
C HIS A 56 0.03 2.01 -2.44
N PHE A 57 0.65 3.02 -3.03
CA PHE A 57 1.50 4.00 -2.36
C PHE A 57 0.96 5.38 -2.73
N SER A 58 0.43 6.09 -1.75
CA SER A 58 -0.03 7.46 -1.86
C SER A 58 0.97 8.36 -1.15
N PHE A 59 1.32 9.49 -1.76
CA PHE A 59 2.20 10.48 -1.16
C PHE A 59 1.35 11.66 -0.72
N ALA A 60 1.41 11.99 0.56
CA ALA A 60 0.68 13.10 1.12
C ALA A 60 1.66 14.23 1.49
N PRO A 61 1.40 15.48 1.08
CA PRO A 61 2.13 16.61 1.64
C PRO A 61 1.78 16.76 3.13
N VAL A 62 2.80 16.91 3.98
CA VAL A 62 2.59 17.30 5.39
C VAL A 62 2.40 18.82 5.41
N PRO A 63 1.38 19.41 6.09
CA PRO A 63 1.09 20.84 6.00
C PRO A 63 2.31 21.75 6.31
N LEU A 64 3.17 21.34 7.24
CA LEU A 64 4.40 22.06 7.57
C LEU A 64 5.48 21.96 6.45
N ALA A 65 5.56 20.82 5.75
CA ALA A 65 6.46 20.62 4.62
C ALA A 65 5.97 21.40 3.39
N GLU A 66 4.67 21.34 3.13
CA GLU A 66 4.00 22.08 2.05
C GLU A 66 4.21 23.59 2.20
N SER A 67 4.00 24.14 3.40
CA SER A 67 4.24 25.56 3.69
C SER A 67 5.70 26.00 3.52
N LYS A 68 6.64 25.06 3.42
CA LYS A 68 8.07 25.30 3.20
C LYS A 68 8.53 24.94 1.79
N GLY A 69 7.63 24.52 0.90
CA GLY A 69 7.96 24.07 -0.45
C GLY A 69 8.81 22.80 -0.47
N LEU A 70 8.73 21.98 0.59
CA LEU A 70 9.43 20.71 0.68
C LEU A 70 8.57 19.59 0.05
N ASN A 71 9.23 18.54 -0.43
CA ASN A 71 8.59 17.35 -0.98
C ASN A 71 7.68 16.66 0.07
N PRO A 72 6.71 15.81 -0.34
CA PRO A 72 5.91 15.04 0.61
C PRO A 72 6.81 14.24 1.55
N ASP A 73 6.75 14.60 2.83
CA ASP A 73 7.53 13.98 3.91
C ASP A 73 6.86 12.69 4.44
N SER A 74 5.65 12.38 3.97
CA SER A 74 4.90 11.19 4.36
C SER A 74 4.44 10.34 3.18
N ILE A 75 4.35 9.04 3.44
CA ILE A 75 3.78 8.05 2.53
C ILE A 75 2.70 7.25 3.24
N GLU A 76 1.60 7.05 2.53
CA GLU A 76 0.51 6.16 2.90
C GLU A 76 0.62 4.90 2.06
N ILE A 77 0.67 3.75 2.73
CA ILE A 77 0.85 2.45 2.11
C ILE A 77 -0.37 1.60 2.40
N PHE A 78 -1.00 1.09 1.34
CA PHE A 78 -2.17 0.23 1.45
C PHE A 78 -1.74 -1.21 1.22
N ALA A 79 -2.10 -2.09 2.14
CA ALA A 79 -1.67 -3.48 2.13
C ALA A 79 -2.81 -4.44 2.46
N THR A 80 -2.69 -5.68 2.00
CA THR A 80 -3.62 -6.76 2.31
C THR A 80 -2.94 -7.96 2.93
N THR A 81 -3.72 -8.76 3.68
CA THR A 81 -3.31 -10.03 4.26
C THR A 81 -4.51 -10.97 4.38
N ASP A 82 -4.30 -12.27 4.27
CA ASP A 82 -5.35 -13.28 4.47
C ASP A 82 -5.63 -13.57 5.96
N GLN A 83 -4.69 -13.22 6.84
CA GLN A 83 -4.73 -13.47 8.28
C GLN A 83 -5.49 -12.39 9.08
N ALA A 84 -5.91 -12.72 10.31
CA ALA A 84 -6.68 -11.82 11.17
C ALA A 84 -5.83 -10.65 11.69
N LEU A 85 -6.31 -9.41 11.56
CA LEU A 85 -5.54 -8.22 11.90
C LEU A 85 -5.27 -8.10 13.41
N ASP A 86 -4.02 -7.77 13.76
CA ASP A 86 -3.57 -7.50 15.12
C ASP A 86 -2.47 -6.42 15.09
N SER A 87 -2.36 -5.65 16.17
CA SER A 87 -1.43 -4.51 16.24
C SER A 87 0.03 -4.95 16.17
N THR A 88 0.39 -6.08 16.78
CA THR A 88 1.76 -6.61 16.78
C THR A 88 2.26 -6.88 15.35
N SER A 89 1.41 -7.46 14.50
CA SER A 89 1.74 -7.71 13.11
C SER A 89 1.82 -6.41 12.29
N GLY A 90 1.00 -5.41 12.61
CA GLY A 90 1.05 -4.08 11.99
C GLY A 90 2.31 -3.29 12.34
N GLU A 91 2.72 -3.31 13.61
CA GLU A 91 3.98 -2.70 14.08
C GLU A 91 5.19 -3.36 13.43
N ALA A 92 5.20 -4.69 13.33
CA ALA A 92 6.26 -5.43 12.64
C ALA A 92 6.33 -5.07 11.14
N LEU A 93 5.16 -4.89 10.49
CA LEU A 93 5.10 -4.44 9.10
C LEU A 93 5.64 -3.00 8.96
N LEU A 94 5.21 -2.08 9.81
CA LEU A 94 5.66 -0.69 9.80
C LEU A 94 7.17 -0.58 10.00
N SER A 95 7.72 -1.31 10.99
CA SER A 95 9.17 -1.38 11.20
C SER A 95 9.90 -1.91 9.98
N ARG A 96 9.38 -2.96 9.33
CA ARG A 96 9.97 -3.49 8.10
C ARG A 96 9.89 -2.50 6.94
N LEU A 97 8.83 -1.72 6.83
CA LEU A 97 8.68 -0.69 5.80
C LEU A 97 9.68 0.45 5.98
N HIS A 98 9.94 0.87 7.21
CA HIS A 98 10.98 1.87 7.50
C HIS A 98 12.39 1.40 7.13
N GLU A 99 12.71 0.11 7.30
CA GLU A 99 13.98 -0.45 6.81
C GLU A 99 14.11 -0.39 5.26
N LEU A 100 12.99 -0.38 4.54
CA LEU A 100 12.94 -0.46 3.09
C LEU A 100 12.76 0.91 2.42
N ILE A 101 12.09 1.85 3.08
CA ILE A 101 11.66 3.13 2.53
C ILE A 101 12.26 4.25 3.38
N PRO A 102 13.16 5.08 2.82
CA PRO A 102 13.86 6.13 3.55
C PRO A 102 12.96 7.38 3.73
N LEU A 103 11.75 7.19 4.25
CA LEU A 103 10.82 8.26 4.58
C LEU A 103 10.59 8.30 6.08
N ARG A 104 10.45 9.52 6.59
CA ARG A 104 10.33 9.78 8.02
C ARG A 104 8.98 9.33 8.55
N GLU A 105 7.93 9.62 7.80
CA GLU A 105 6.56 9.34 8.18
C GLU A 105 5.97 8.30 7.24
N ILE A 106 5.68 7.12 7.78
CA ILE A 106 5.00 6.04 7.06
C ILE A 106 3.72 5.73 7.81
N THR A 107 2.60 5.79 7.10
CA THR A 107 1.32 5.27 7.58
C THR A 107 0.95 4.08 6.71
N VAL A 108 0.63 2.95 7.34
CA VAL A 108 0.17 1.74 6.65
C VAL A 108 -1.27 1.42 7.04
N TYR A 109 -2.09 1.20 6.02
CA TYR A 109 -3.46 0.74 6.10
C TYR A 109 -3.51 -0.73 5.69
N VAL A 110 -3.97 -1.60 6.56
CA VAL A 110 -4.06 -3.04 6.29
C VAL A 110 -5.50 -3.50 6.40
N ARG A 111 -5.98 -4.20 5.36
CA ARG A 111 -7.27 -4.89 5.34
C ARG A 111 -7.09 -6.34 4.93
N ARG A 112 -8.14 -7.15 5.11
CA ARG A 112 -8.19 -8.53 4.59
C ARG A 112 -8.76 -8.63 3.18
N ASP A 113 -9.21 -7.49 2.66
CA ASP A 113 -9.68 -7.28 1.30
C ASP A 113 -8.86 -6.14 0.66
N THR A 114 -9.17 -5.79 -0.58
CA THR A 114 -8.49 -4.73 -1.34
C THR A 114 -9.30 -3.42 -1.41
N TRP A 115 -10.35 -3.29 -0.60
CA TRP A 115 -11.33 -2.22 -0.70
C TRP A 115 -11.11 -1.18 0.39
N PHE A 116 -10.50 -0.04 0.06
CA PHE A 116 -10.27 1.08 0.97
C PHE A 116 -11.10 2.30 0.53
N VAL A 117 -12.37 2.07 0.22
CA VAL A 117 -13.27 3.04 -0.46
C VAL A 117 -13.45 4.34 0.34
N ASP A 118 -13.25 4.31 1.65
CA ASP A 118 -13.40 5.43 2.58
C ASP A 118 -12.07 6.14 2.92
N ILE A 119 -10.94 5.67 2.41
CA ILE A 119 -9.62 6.23 2.72
C ILE A 119 -9.13 7.10 1.56
N PRO A 120 -8.93 8.41 1.79
CA PRO A 120 -8.33 9.28 0.79
C PRO A 120 -6.98 8.73 0.28
N GLY A 121 -6.66 9.02 -0.98
CA GLY A 121 -5.40 8.59 -1.60
C GLY A 121 -5.43 7.18 -2.21
N TYR A 122 -6.38 6.30 -1.83
CA TYR A 122 -6.54 5.01 -2.48
C TYR A 122 -7.43 5.08 -3.73
N PRO A 123 -7.12 4.37 -4.83
CA PRO A 123 -8.02 4.29 -5.98
C PRO A 123 -9.33 3.58 -5.60
N LEU A 124 -10.44 3.90 -6.28
CA LEU A 124 -11.73 3.28 -6.01
C LEU A 124 -11.68 1.74 -6.03
N ALA A 125 -10.85 1.16 -6.89
CA ALA A 125 -10.49 -0.25 -6.90
C ALA A 125 -9.01 -0.40 -7.25
N TYR A 126 -8.35 -1.42 -6.70
CA TYR A 126 -6.96 -1.70 -7.05
C TYR A 126 -6.84 -2.16 -8.51
N PRO A 127 -6.08 -1.47 -9.38
CA PRO A 127 -6.02 -1.78 -10.81
C PRO A 127 -5.38 -3.13 -11.15
N PHE A 128 -4.73 -3.78 -10.19
CA PHE A 128 -4.07 -5.06 -10.43
C PHE A 128 -4.64 -6.19 -9.56
N GLN A 129 -5.79 -5.98 -8.92
CA GLN A 129 -6.51 -7.09 -8.31
C GLN A 129 -7.03 -8.03 -9.42
N VAL A 130 -6.92 -9.33 -9.16
CA VAL A 130 -7.66 -10.34 -9.92
C VAL A 130 -9.15 -10.12 -9.63
N GLU A 131 -10.02 -10.28 -10.63
CA GLU A 131 -11.46 -10.00 -10.51
C GLU A 131 -12.04 -10.56 -9.22
N GLN A 132 -12.31 -9.66 -8.28
CA GLN A 132 -13.03 -9.93 -7.05
C GLN A 132 -14.20 -8.94 -7.02
N ALA A 133 -15.39 -9.46 -6.80
CA ALA A 133 -16.56 -8.62 -6.65
C ALA A 133 -16.36 -7.65 -5.46
N PRO A 134 -16.81 -6.39 -5.57
CA PRO A 134 -16.83 -5.50 -4.43
C PRO A 134 -17.65 -6.11 -3.29
N PRO A 135 -17.24 -5.90 -2.02
CA PRO A 135 -18.02 -6.34 -0.88
C PRO A 135 -19.38 -5.63 -0.89
N THR A 136 -20.38 -6.27 -0.29
CA THR A 136 -21.60 -5.55 0.05
C THR A 136 -21.27 -4.44 1.04
N ARG A 137 -22.11 -3.41 1.12
CA ARG A 137 -21.94 -2.32 2.10
C ARG A 137 -21.83 -2.85 3.53
N GLU A 138 -22.67 -3.83 3.88
CA GLU A 138 -22.65 -4.45 5.20
C GLU A 138 -21.32 -5.18 5.47
N ALA A 139 -20.84 -5.99 4.51
CA ALA A 139 -19.55 -6.67 4.63
C ALA A 139 -18.38 -5.69 4.73
N PHE A 140 -18.43 -4.58 3.98
CA PHE A 140 -17.42 -3.52 4.06
C PHE A 140 -17.37 -2.87 5.44
N LEU A 141 -18.54 -2.51 6.00
CA LEU A 141 -18.65 -1.88 7.33
C LEU A 141 -18.27 -2.83 8.47
N GLN A 142 -18.43 -4.14 8.29
CA GLN A 142 -18.02 -5.16 9.26
C GLN A 142 -16.54 -5.55 9.15
N SER A 143 -15.88 -5.23 8.04
CA SER A 143 -14.46 -5.48 7.82
C SER A 143 -13.61 -4.45 8.56
N SER A 144 -12.57 -4.92 9.25
CA SER A 144 -11.65 -4.05 9.98
C SER A 144 -10.53 -3.54 9.09
N THR A 145 -10.16 -2.27 9.28
CA THR A 145 -8.92 -1.68 8.78
C THR A 145 -7.99 -1.47 9.96
N LEU A 146 -6.80 -2.07 9.91
CA LEU A 146 -5.71 -1.76 10.82
C LEU A 146 -4.95 -0.55 10.28
N VAL A 147 -4.74 0.46 11.12
CA VAL A 147 -3.94 1.64 10.79
C VAL A 147 -2.75 1.68 11.73
N CYS A 148 -1.54 1.67 11.16
CA CYS A 148 -0.31 1.82 11.92
C CYS A 148 0.49 2.97 11.31
N GLY A 149 0.87 3.95 12.11
CA GLY A 149 1.65 5.09 11.65
C GLY A 149 2.74 5.41 12.66
N GLY A 150 3.87 5.91 12.17
CA GLY A 150 5.00 6.24 13.01
C GLY A 150 5.93 7.25 12.35
N LEU A 151 6.60 8.02 13.20
CA LEU A 151 7.76 8.81 12.81
C LEU A 151 9.00 7.98 13.17
N GLU A 152 9.83 7.65 12.19
CA GLU A 152 11.19 7.25 12.52
C GLU A 152 12.05 8.48 12.81
N ASN A 153 12.89 8.37 13.84
CA ASN A 153 13.86 9.39 14.16
C ASN A 153 15.16 9.07 13.39
N PRO A 154 15.52 9.83 12.33
CA PRO A 154 16.65 9.49 11.44
C PRO A 154 18.02 9.45 12.16
N ILE A 155 18.08 9.84 13.42
CA ILE A 155 19.31 9.84 14.25
C ILE A 155 19.70 8.41 14.68
N ASN A 156 18.75 7.47 14.79
CA ASN A 156 19.03 6.11 15.28
C ASN A 156 19.41 5.10 14.18
N SER A 157 19.21 5.42 12.91
CA SER A 157 19.51 4.54 11.77
C SER A 157 20.95 4.63 11.27
N ALA A 158 21.74 5.59 11.75
CA ALA A 158 23.17 5.73 11.42
C ALA A 158 24.12 4.95 12.35
N ALA A 159 23.59 4.18 13.31
CA ALA A 159 24.36 3.48 14.35
C ALA A 159 24.42 1.94 14.18
N LYS A 160 24.10 1.40 13.00
CA LYS A 160 24.21 -0.04 12.70
C LYS A 160 25.07 -0.30 11.47
#